data_AF-A0A4Q3YP99-F1
#
_entry.id   AF-A0A4Q3YP99-F1
#
_cell.length_a   1.000
_cell.length_b   1.000
_cell.length_c   1.000
_cell.angle_alpha   90.00
_cell.angle_beta   90.00
_cell.angle_gamma   90.00
#
_symmetry.space_group_name_H-M   'P 1'
#
loop_
_entity.id
_entity.type
_entity.pdbx_description
1 polymer ?
#
loop_
_entity_poly.entity_id
_entity_poly.type
_entity_poly.pdbx_seq_one_letter_code
_entity_poly.pdbx_strand_id
1 'polypeptide(L)'
;MFLSGDIIADQGSNWITPFAASRVDGAAYTLRIGDEAFVSPEGRDTRKPGLVQRLEHQAPIVIPPGQFAYLTTREFVSLPHDFLGFINMKSTLKNSGLVNVSGFHVDPGYKGKLLFAIFNAGPQTVTVRSDQDAFLIWFARLDGATEKYARKKPGFREIDSTLMGLLPTETASLNSLNKRMDEIERRISYVQGILTIAGTFAVAAISAVIASIAYKTLGGP
;
A
#
# COMPACT_ATOMS: atom_id res chain seq x y z
N MET A 1 4.85 20.45 24.86
CA MET A 1 3.67 21.14 24.27
C MET A 1 3.79 21.14 22.75
N PHE A 2 2.68 21.09 22.00
CA PHE A 2 2.70 21.23 20.54
C PHE A 2 2.87 22.69 20.13
N LEU A 3 3.56 22.93 19.02
CA LEU A 3 3.68 24.28 18.44
C LEU A 3 2.40 24.71 17.75
N SER A 4 2.10 26.01 17.82
CA SER A 4 1.02 26.63 17.04
C SER A 4 1.43 26.81 15.57
N GLY A 5 0.45 27.01 14.70
CA GLY A 5 0.66 27.36 13.31
C GLY A 5 1.51 28.62 13.15
N ASP A 6 1.30 29.64 13.98
CA ASP A 6 2.06 30.89 13.91
C ASP A 6 3.56 30.65 14.15
N ILE A 7 3.91 29.87 15.17
CA ILE A 7 5.31 29.52 15.45
C ILE A 7 5.90 28.71 14.29
N ILE A 8 5.13 27.79 13.72
CA ILE A 8 5.58 27.00 12.56
C ILE A 8 5.75 27.91 11.34
N ALA A 9 4.88 28.87 11.10
CA ALA A 9 4.96 29.83 10.00
C ALA A 9 6.23 30.70 10.10
N ASP A 10 6.56 31.14 11.32
CA ASP A 10 7.70 32.02 11.58
C ASP A 10 9.04 31.27 11.59
N GLN A 11 9.09 30.06 12.16
CA GLN A 11 10.35 29.35 12.45
C GLN A 11 10.54 28.06 11.66
N GLY A 12 9.50 27.58 10.96
CA GLY A 12 9.50 26.28 10.30
C GLY A 12 10.54 26.13 9.18
N SER A 13 11.01 27.24 8.60
CA SER A 13 12.11 27.26 7.63
C SER A 13 13.43 26.73 8.19
N ASN A 14 13.60 26.72 9.52
CA ASN A 14 14.78 26.15 10.17
C ASN A 14 14.75 24.63 10.22
N TRP A 15 13.58 24.01 10.10
CA TRP A 15 13.39 22.56 10.28
C TRP A 15 12.91 21.85 9.03
N ILE A 16 12.36 22.57 8.06
CA ILE A 16 11.81 22.03 6.83
C ILE A 16 12.45 22.75 5.64
N THR A 17 12.85 22.00 4.61
CA THR A 17 13.39 22.58 3.38
C THR A 17 12.94 21.78 2.16
N PRO A 18 12.29 22.39 1.15
CA PRO A 18 11.84 23.78 1.11
C PRO A 18 10.65 24.03 2.05
N PHE A 19 10.64 25.20 2.69
CA PHE A 19 9.53 25.64 3.53
C PHE A 19 8.68 26.70 2.83
N ALA A 20 7.36 26.62 2.97
CA ALA A 20 6.42 27.64 2.53
C ALA A 20 5.34 27.85 3.60
N ALA A 21 5.24 29.07 4.14
CA ALA A 21 4.28 29.40 5.21
C ALA A 21 2.82 29.11 4.81
N SER A 22 2.48 29.18 3.51
CA SER A 22 1.15 28.83 3.00
C SER A 22 0.76 27.35 3.19
N ARG A 23 1.71 26.49 3.58
CA ARG A 23 1.48 25.05 3.84
C ARG A 23 1.24 24.73 5.31
N VAL A 24 1.29 25.74 6.18
CA VAL A 24 0.88 25.60 7.57
C VAL A 24 -0.64 25.37 7.60
N ASP A 25 -1.05 24.29 8.26
CA ASP A 25 -2.43 23.81 8.33
C ASP A 25 -2.79 23.59 9.81
N GLY A 26 -3.40 24.61 10.43
CA GLY A 26 -3.66 24.64 11.87
C GLY A 26 -2.37 24.60 12.69
N ALA A 27 -2.17 23.52 13.45
CA ALA A 27 -0.96 23.28 14.25
C ALA A 27 0.07 22.34 13.58
N ALA A 28 -0.11 22.06 12.28
CA ALA A 28 0.75 21.19 11.49
C ALA A 28 1.36 21.92 10.29
N TYR A 29 2.36 21.29 9.70
CA TYR A 29 2.84 21.62 8.37
C TYR A 29 2.49 20.51 7.38
N THR A 30 1.98 20.88 6.20
CA THR A 30 1.66 19.94 5.13
C THR A 30 2.88 19.61 4.29
N LEU A 31 3.27 18.33 4.29
CA LEU A 31 4.35 17.75 3.51
C LEU A 31 3.79 17.09 2.24
N ARG A 32 4.63 17.08 1.20
CA ARG A 32 4.28 16.53 -0.12
C ARG A 32 4.95 15.20 -0.38
N ILE A 33 4.38 14.46 -1.32
CA ILE A 33 5.03 13.30 -1.92
C ILE A 33 6.27 13.74 -2.68
N GLY A 34 7.37 13.04 -2.45
CA GLY A 34 8.68 13.30 -3.03
C GLY A 34 8.82 12.80 -4.47
N ASP A 35 10.06 12.76 -4.92
CA ASP A 35 10.49 12.34 -6.25
C ASP A 35 10.90 10.86 -6.31
N GLU A 36 10.64 10.08 -5.26
CA GLU A 36 10.92 8.65 -5.25
C GLU A 36 9.75 7.87 -4.69
N ALA A 37 9.41 6.79 -5.40
CA ALA A 37 8.44 5.82 -4.96
C ALA A 37 8.90 4.41 -5.27
N PHE A 38 8.53 3.48 -4.40
CA PHE A 38 8.55 2.06 -4.67
C PHE A 38 7.14 1.52 -4.44
N VAL A 39 6.67 0.65 -5.32
CA VAL A 39 5.41 -0.08 -5.16
C VAL A 39 5.71 -1.56 -5.29
N SER A 40 5.27 -2.36 -4.32
CA SER A 40 5.49 -3.80 -4.34
C SER A 40 4.79 -4.41 -5.56
N PRO A 41 5.49 -5.26 -6.33
CA PRO A 41 4.88 -5.92 -7.47
C PRO A 41 3.95 -7.04 -7.01
N GLU A 42 2.83 -7.22 -7.72
CA GLU A 42 1.93 -8.35 -7.49
C GLU A 42 2.60 -9.66 -7.92
N GLY A 43 2.68 -10.63 -7.01
CA GLY A 43 3.16 -11.99 -7.29
C GLY A 43 4.63 -12.12 -7.73
N ARG A 44 5.45 -11.08 -7.53
CA ARG A 44 6.91 -11.11 -7.82
C ARG A 44 7.72 -10.92 -6.55
N ASP A 45 8.91 -11.49 -6.57
CA ASP A 45 9.92 -11.27 -5.54
C ASP A 45 10.32 -9.79 -5.46
N THR A 46 10.04 -9.15 -4.32
CA THR A 46 10.36 -7.74 -4.01
C THR A 46 11.87 -7.48 -3.93
N ARG A 47 12.70 -8.54 -3.91
CA ARG A 47 14.17 -8.46 -3.77
C ARG A 47 14.92 -8.07 -5.04
N LYS A 48 14.23 -7.76 -6.15
CA LYS A 48 14.90 -7.35 -7.40
C LYS A 48 15.37 -5.88 -7.34
N PRO A 49 16.66 -5.59 -7.59
CA PRO A 49 17.14 -4.21 -7.74
C PRO A 49 16.43 -3.50 -8.89
N GLY A 50 16.19 -2.18 -8.75
CA GLY A 50 15.59 -1.34 -9.81
C GLY A 50 14.08 -1.12 -9.72
N LEU A 51 13.43 -1.47 -8.60
CA LEU A 51 12.01 -1.22 -8.37
C LEU A 51 11.72 0.19 -7.80
N VAL A 52 12.72 0.91 -7.29
CA VAL A 52 12.57 2.33 -6.96
C VAL A 52 12.49 3.11 -8.24
N GLN A 53 11.43 3.88 -8.38
CA GLN A 53 11.23 4.78 -9.49
C GLN A 53 11.53 6.19 -9.01
N ARG A 54 12.42 6.87 -9.74
CA ARG A 54 12.54 8.32 -9.64
C ARG A 54 11.46 8.95 -10.51
N LEU A 55 10.71 9.87 -9.92
CA LEU A 55 9.49 10.41 -10.47
C LEU A 55 9.71 11.83 -11.00
N GLU A 56 9.10 12.12 -12.14
CA GLU A 56 8.94 13.49 -12.61
C GLU A 56 7.90 14.24 -11.76
N HIS A 57 7.89 15.56 -11.86
CA HIS A 57 6.93 16.39 -11.14
C HIS A 57 5.49 16.01 -11.53
N GLN A 58 4.62 15.82 -10.54
CA GLN A 58 3.23 15.37 -10.72
C GLN A 58 3.05 14.00 -11.39
N ALA A 59 4.11 13.21 -11.53
CA ALA A 59 4.01 11.85 -12.06
C ALA A 59 3.06 10.99 -11.20
N PRO A 60 2.18 10.20 -11.82
CA PRO A 60 1.26 9.33 -11.11
C PRO A 60 1.98 8.11 -10.52
N ILE A 61 1.56 7.73 -9.33
CA ILE A 61 2.01 6.55 -8.59
C ILE A 61 0.77 5.71 -8.33
N VAL A 62 0.71 4.53 -8.95
CA VAL A 62 -0.43 3.63 -8.89
C VAL A 62 -0.17 2.59 -7.81
N ILE A 63 -1.06 2.51 -6.81
CA ILE A 63 -0.96 1.58 -5.68
C ILE A 63 -2.16 0.62 -5.76
N PRO A 64 -1.98 -0.59 -6.32
CA PRO A 64 -3.05 -1.59 -6.40
C PRO A 64 -3.50 -2.09 -5.02
N PRO A 65 -4.71 -2.67 -4.91
CA PRO A 65 -5.19 -3.32 -3.69
C PRO A 65 -4.22 -4.37 -3.16
N GLY A 66 -3.97 -4.36 -1.85
CA GLY A 66 -3.10 -5.30 -1.15
C GLY A 66 -1.59 -5.09 -1.42
N GLN A 67 -1.19 -3.99 -2.06
CA GLN A 67 0.21 -3.67 -2.29
C GLN A 67 0.74 -2.64 -1.28
N PHE A 68 2.03 -2.75 -1.00
CA PHE A 68 2.79 -1.79 -0.22
C PHE A 68 3.44 -0.76 -1.15
N ALA A 69 3.52 0.48 -0.68
CA ALA A 69 4.29 1.53 -1.32
C ALA A 69 5.21 2.21 -0.31
N TYR A 70 6.46 2.43 -0.68
CA TYR A 70 7.34 3.35 0.02
C TYR A 70 7.37 4.67 -0.73
N LEU A 71 6.99 5.75 -0.06
CA LEU A 71 7.00 7.11 -0.61
C LEU A 71 7.92 7.97 0.23
N THR A 72 8.75 8.80 -0.41
CA THR A 72 9.52 9.83 0.31
C THR A 72 8.73 11.13 0.41
N THR A 73 9.12 12.02 1.32
CA THR A 73 8.67 13.41 1.29
C THR A 73 9.46 14.23 0.29
N ARG A 74 8.85 15.26 -0.27
CA ARG A 74 9.59 16.26 -1.04
C ARG A 74 10.48 17.11 -0.14
N GLU A 75 9.95 17.47 1.02
CA GLU A 75 10.66 18.25 2.01
C GLU A 75 11.70 17.40 2.76
N PHE A 76 12.85 18.03 3.01
CA PHE A 76 13.86 17.58 3.95
C PHE A 76 13.51 18.11 5.34
N VAL A 77 13.48 17.23 6.33
CA VAL A 77 13.21 17.56 7.73
C VAL A 77 14.51 17.48 8.53
N SER A 78 14.83 18.56 9.24
CA SER A 78 15.97 18.71 10.14
C SER A 78 15.50 19.18 11.51
N LEU A 79 15.18 18.25 12.40
CA LEU A 79 14.73 18.58 13.75
C LEU A 79 15.91 18.91 14.68
N PRO A 80 15.79 19.95 15.51
CA PRO A 80 16.70 20.17 16.63
C PRO A 80 16.50 19.11 17.72
N HIS A 81 17.40 19.07 18.71
CA HIS A 81 17.44 18.02 19.74
C HIS A 81 16.41 18.19 20.87
N ASP A 82 15.70 19.31 20.90
CA ASP A 82 14.64 19.64 21.86
C ASP A 82 13.22 19.51 21.26
N PHE A 83 13.10 18.94 20.06
CA PHE A 83 11.82 18.72 19.40
C PHE A 83 11.59 17.27 18.99
N LEU A 84 10.35 16.83 19.14
CA LEU A 84 9.83 15.58 18.59
C LEU A 84 8.79 15.92 17.52
N GLY A 85 8.95 15.33 16.33
CA GLY A 85 7.95 15.44 15.26
C GLY A 85 6.92 14.31 15.37
N PHE A 86 5.64 14.61 15.16
CA PHE A 86 4.59 13.61 14.99
C PHE A 86 4.11 13.67 13.55
N ILE A 87 3.96 12.53 12.91
CA ILE A 87 3.58 12.46 11.50
C ILE A 87 2.28 11.71 11.30
N ASN A 88 1.48 12.18 10.37
CA ASN A 88 0.25 11.51 10.00
C ASN A 88 -0.06 11.72 8.53
N MET A 89 -0.78 10.79 7.93
CA MET A 89 -1.30 10.94 6.58
C MET A 89 -2.58 11.78 6.58
N LYS A 90 -2.78 12.63 5.57
CA LYS A 90 -4.00 13.42 5.41
C LYS A 90 -5.22 12.50 5.29
N SER A 91 -6.36 12.93 5.84
CA SER A 91 -7.59 12.12 5.85
C SER A 91 -8.08 11.76 4.45
N THR A 92 -7.87 12.63 3.45
CA THR A 92 -8.24 12.36 2.05
C THR A 92 -7.60 11.08 1.52
N LEU A 93 -6.31 10.86 1.80
CA LEU A 93 -5.59 9.64 1.41
C LEU A 93 -6.00 8.43 2.26
N LYS A 94 -6.30 8.62 3.54
CA LYS A 94 -6.80 7.54 4.39
C LYS A 94 -8.16 7.02 3.91
N ASN A 95 -9.04 7.94 3.54
CA ASN A 95 -10.40 7.62 3.11
C ASN A 95 -10.43 6.89 1.76
N SER A 96 -9.36 6.95 0.96
CA SER A 96 -9.24 6.13 -0.26
C SER A 96 -8.79 4.69 0.01
N GLY A 97 -8.63 4.29 1.28
CA GLY A 97 -8.21 2.94 1.68
C GLY A 97 -6.71 2.76 1.91
N LEU A 98 -5.94 3.85 1.86
CA LEU A 98 -4.51 3.80 2.20
C LEU A 98 -4.33 3.81 3.72
N VAL A 99 -3.44 2.95 4.22
CA VAL A 99 -3.08 2.82 5.63
C VAL A 99 -1.61 3.16 5.79
N ASN A 100 -1.29 4.05 6.72
CA ASN A 100 0.10 4.32 7.08
C ASN A 100 0.62 3.22 8.01
N VAL A 101 1.70 2.56 7.59
CA VAL A 101 2.39 1.48 8.32
C VAL A 101 3.77 1.97 8.84
N SER A 102 4.18 3.19 8.49
CA SER A 102 5.41 3.78 9.02
C SER A 102 5.33 4.08 10.52
N GLY A 103 6.47 4.41 11.11
CA GLY A 103 6.50 5.05 12.43
C GLY A 103 5.67 6.33 12.45
N PHE A 104 5.18 6.68 13.64
CA PHE A 104 4.29 7.84 13.86
C PHE A 104 5.03 9.13 14.26
N HIS A 105 6.36 9.06 14.45
CA HIS A 105 7.15 10.18 14.94
C HIS A 105 8.49 10.33 14.20
N VAL A 106 9.11 11.48 14.39
CA VAL A 106 10.43 11.87 13.90
C VAL A 106 11.27 12.25 15.10
N ASP A 107 12.38 11.55 15.31
CA ASP A 107 13.22 11.70 16.49
C ASP A 107 13.94 13.07 16.56
N PRO A 108 14.27 13.54 17.77
CA PRO A 108 15.13 14.72 17.94
C PRO A 108 16.49 14.54 17.28
N GLY A 109 16.95 15.57 16.57
CA GLY A 109 18.20 15.52 15.79
C GLY A 109 18.09 14.83 14.43
N TYR A 110 16.90 14.38 14.02
CA TYR A 110 16.68 13.76 12.70
C TYR A 110 17.01 14.74 11.57
N LYS A 111 17.73 14.26 10.54
CA LYS A 111 18.05 15.01 9.32
C LYS A 111 17.87 14.13 8.09
N GLY A 112 16.82 14.35 7.30
CA GLY A 112 16.51 13.57 6.10
C GLY A 112 15.16 13.91 5.47
N LYS A 113 14.87 13.36 4.30
CA LYS A 113 13.49 13.15 3.86
C LYS A 113 12.82 12.13 4.77
N LEU A 114 11.50 12.21 4.93
CA LEU A 114 10.75 11.18 5.63
C LEU A 114 10.36 10.07 4.66
N LEU A 115 10.35 8.84 5.15
CA LEU A 115 9.93 7.66 4.40
C LEU A 115 8.61 7.15 4.97
N PHE A 116 7.58 7.13 4.14
CA PHE A 116 6.26 6.61 4.48
C PHE A 116 6.08 5.23 3.85
N ALA A 117 5.78 4.25 4.70
CA ALA A 117 5.35 2.92 4.30
C ALA A 117 3.83 2.91 4.28
N ILE A 118 3.24 2.73 3.11
CA ILE A 118 1.80 2.81 2.89
C ILE A 118 1.31 1.45 2.40
N PHE A 119 0.17 1.00 2.90
CA PHE A 119 -0.50 -0.21 2.43
C PHE A 119 -1.88 0.15 1.88
N ASN A 120 -2.22 -0.34 0.69
CA ASN A 120 -3.58 -0.21 0.18
C ASN A 120 -4.47 -1.34 0.71
N ALA A 121 -5.21 -1.04 1.78
CA ALA A 121 -6.21 -1.94 2.37
C ALA A 121 -7.58 -1.84 1.68
N GLY A 122 -7.75 -0.86 0.78
CA GLY A 122 -8.98 -0.67 0.03
C GLY A 122 -9.17 -1.70 -1.09
N PRO A 123 -10.40 -1.88 -1.58
CA PRO A 123 -10.70 -2.81 -2.68
C PRO A 123 -10.33 -2.23 -4.06
N GLN A 124 -10.05 -0.93 -4.15
CA GLN A 124 -9.78 -0.22 -5.41
C GLN A 124 -8.32 0.23 -5.51
N THR A 125 -7.82 0.32 -6.74
CA THR A 125 -6.52 0.92 -7.03
C THR A 125 -6.55 2.41 -6.69
N VAL A 126 -5.57 2.87 -5.91
CA VAL A 126 -5.42 4.28 -5.56
C VAL A 126 -4.28 4.89 -6.39
N THR A 127 -4.51 6.06 -6.97
CA THR A 127 -3.45 6.82 -7.66
C THR A 127 -3.12 8.08 -6.86
N VAL A 128 -1.86 8.20 -6.47
CA VAL A 128 -1.29 9.39 -5.85
C VAL A 128 -0.32 10.06 -6.82
N ARG A 129 0.02 11.33 -6.63
CA ARG A 129 0.93 12.05 -7.53
C ARG A 129 2.13 12.61 -6.77
N SER A 130 3.30 12.59 -7.41
CA SER A 130 4.45 13.34 -6.90
C SER A 130 4.08 14.82 -6.71
N ASP A 131 4.64 15.48 -5.70
CA ASP A 131 4.36 16.86 -5.32
C ASP A 131 2.95 17.16 -4.78
N GLN A 132 2.04 16.17 -4.70
CA GLN A 132 0.75 16.40 -4.04
C GLN A 132 0.90 16.41 -2.52
N ASP A 133 -0.01 17.12 -1.84
CA ASP A 133 -0.11 17.15 -0.39
C ASP A 133 -0.56 15.80 0.16
N ALA A 134 0.21 15.24 1.09
CA ALA A 134 -0.03 13.87 1.55
C ALA A 134 0.10 13.67 3.05
N PHE A 135 1.05 14.36 3.69
CA PHE A 135 1.38 14.12 5.09
C PHE A 135 1.32 15.42 5.88
N LEU A 136 1.10 15.28 7.18
CA LEU A 136 1.09 16.35 8.16
C LEU A 136 2.19 16.05 9.18
N ILE A 137 2.92 17.07 9.58
CA ILE A 137 3.85 17.00 10.70
C ILE A 137 3.49 18.03 11.76
N TRP A 138 3.37 17.58 13.01
CA TRP A 138 3.25 18.42 14.20
C TRP A 138 4.57 18.38 14.97
N PHE A 139 4.88 19.46 15.66
CA PHE A 139 6.11 19.59 16.44
C PHE A 139 5.77 19.70 17.91
N ALA A 140 6.37 18.85 18.74
CA ALA A 140 6.27 18.92 20.19
C ALA A 140 7.61 19.29 20.79
N ARG A 141 7.62 20.34 21.63
CA ARG A 141 8.80 20.71 22.41
C ARG A 141 8.99 19.78 23.59
N LEU A 142 10.21 19.30 23.76
CA LEU A 142 10.67 18.48 24.87
C LEU A 142 11.04 19.35 26.07
N ASP A 143 11.06 18.74 27.26
CA ASP A 143 11.56 19.35 28.47
C ASP A 143 13.10 19.28 28.51
N GLY A 144 13.73 19.97 27.56
CA GLY A 144 15.18 20.00 27.35
C GLY A 144 15.67 19.20 26.14
N ALA A 145 16.86 19.57 25.65
CA ALA A 145 17.50 18.91 24.50
C ALA A 145 18.04 17.53 24.89
N THR A 146 17.78 16.52 24.05
CA THR A 146 18.20 15.13 24.30
C THR A 146 19.43 14.72 23.48
N GLU A 147 20.45 15.57 23.42
CA GLU A 147 21.66 15.35 22.59
C GLU A 147 22.37 14.03 22.91
N LYS A 148 22.52 13.71 24.20
CA LYS A 148 23.19 12.49 24.68
C LYS A 148 22.51 11.21 24.20
N TYR A 149 21.18 11.23 24.06
CA TYR A 149 20.37 10.09 23.63
C TYR A 149 19.79 10.28 22.23
N ALA A 150 20.33 11.25 21.47
CA ALA A 150 19.84 11.55 20.14
C ALA A 150 20.04 10.36 19.19
N ARG A 151 19.17 10.30 18.19
CA ARG A 151 19.27 9.30 17.13
C ARG A 151 20.63 9.40 16.43
N LYS A 152 21.38 8.30 16.42
CA LYS A 152 22.68 8.21 15.73
C LYS A 152 22.54 7.86 14.24
N LYS A 153 21.44 7.23 13.85
CA LYS A 153 21.17 6.83 12.47
C LYS A 153 20.81 8.07 11.62
N PRO A 154 21.42 8.28 10.45
CA PRO A 154 21.03 9.36 9.55
C PRO A 154 19.58 9.18 9.07
N GLY A 155 18.93 10.29 8.71
CA GLY A 155 17.64 10.25 8.03
C GLY A 155 17.77 9.75 6.60
N PHE A 156 16.64 9.49 5.96
CA PHE A 156 16.63 8.99 4.59
C PHE A 156 17.00 10.10 3.60
N ARG A 157 17.79 9.77 2.59
CA ARG A 157 18.00 10.61 1.40
C ARG A 157 17.29 10.04 0.19
N GLU A 158 17.31 8.71 0.12
CA GLU A 158 16.71 7.87 -0.90
C GLU A 158 16.06 6.64 -0.26
N ILE A 159 15.24 5.93 -1.04
CA ILE A 159 14.63 4.67 -0.61
C ILE A 159 15.69 3.57 -0.65
N ASP A 160 16.14 3.14 0.53
CA ASP A 160 17.11 2.05 0.66
C ASP A 160 16.50 0.72 0.18
N SER A 161 17.20 0.04 -0.73
CA SER A 161 16.78 -1.25 -1.30
C SER A 161 16.67 -2.35 -0.26
N THR A 162 17.37 -2.24 0.87
CA THR A 162 17.25 -3.19 1.98
C THR A 162 15.85 -3.24 2.59
N LEU A 163 15.11 -2.13 2.53
CA LEU A 163 13.73 -2.07 3.05
C LEU A 163 12.76 -2.91 2.22
N MET A 164 13.04 -3.12 0.94
CA MET A 164 12.21 -3.94 0.05
C MET A 164 12.25 -5.41 0.45
N GLY A 165 13.39 -5.87 0.98
CA GLY A 165 13.57 -7.25 1.44
C GLY A 165 12.85 -7.56 2.77
N LEU A 166 12.33 -6.54 3.47
CA LEU A 166 11.53 -6.70 4.68
C LEU A 166 10.03 -6.83 4.39
N LEU A 167 9.61 -6.55 3.16
CA LEU A 167 8.21 -6.72 2.78
C LEU A 167 7.86 -8.20 2.67
N PRO A 168 6.66 -8.61 3.12
CA PRO A 168 6.18 -9.98 2.94
C PRO A 168 6.25 -10.39 1.47
N THR A 169 6.86 -11.53 1.19
CA THR A 169 7.10 -12.07 -0.18
C THR A 169 5.82 -12.44 -0.92
N GLU A 170 4.73 -12.70 -0.20
CA GLU A 170 3.42 -12.97 -0.77
C GLU A 170 2.37 -12.08 -0.09
N THR A 171 2.00 -10.99 -0.76
CA THR A 171 0.77 -10.26 -0.43
C THR A 171 -0.36 -10.83 -1.27
N ALA A 172 -1.03 -11.88 -0.76
CA ALA A 172 -2.30 -12.29 -1.32
C ALA A 172 -3.34 -11.21 -0.98
N SER A 173 -3.69 -10.37 -1.96
CA SER A 173 -4.80 -9.42 -1.80
C SER A 173 -6.14 -10.16 -1.73
N LEU A 174 -7.13 -9.61 -1.03
CA LEU A 174 -8.49 -10.17 -1.02
C LEU A 174 -9.05 -10.31 -2.46
N ASN A 175 -8.70 -9.38 -3.34
CA ASN A 175 -9.11 -9.43 -4.74
C ASN A 175 -8.47 -10.61 -5.50
N SER A 176 -7.19 -10.94 -5.23
CA SER A 176 -6.56 -12.10 -5.86
C SER A 176 -7.12 -13.42 -5.31
N LEU A 177 -7.51 -13.45 -4.03
CA LEU A 177 -8.24 -14.57 -3.43
C LEU A 177 -9.63 -14.74 -4.05
N ASN A 178 -10.41 -13.67 -4.21
CA ASN A 178 -11.71 -13.71 -4.88
C ASN A 178 -11.59 -14.20 -6.33
N LYS A 179 -10.61 -13.70 -7.10
CA LYS A 179 -10.37 -14.21 -8.47
C LYS A 179 -10.05 -15.70 -8.50
N ARG A 180 -9.28 -16.20 -7.52
CA ARG A 180 -9.01 -17.64 -7.38
C ARG A 180 -10.27 -18.41 -6.99
N MET A 181 -11.12 -17.84 -6.13
CA MET A 181 -12.42 -18.41 -5.78
C MET A 181 -13.30 -18.55 -7.02
N ASP A 182 -13.45 -17.47 -7.80
CA ASP A 182 -14.23 -17.47 -9.06
C ASP A 182 -13.68 -18.47 -10.08
N GLU A 183 -12.35 -18.62 -10.15
CA GLU A 183 -11.73 -19.63 -11.01
C GLU A 183 -11.99 -21.06 -10.53
N ILE A 184 -11.96 -21.29 -9.21
CA ILE A 184 -12.29 -22.59 -8.60
C ILE A 184 -13.77 -22.91 -8.85
N GLU A 185 -14.68 -21.97 -8.60
CA GLU A 185 -16.12 -22.15 -8.86
C GLU A 185 -16.37 -22.48 -10.33
N ARG A 186 -15.74 -21.74 -11.26
CA ARG A 186 -15.85 -22.02 -12.69
C ARG A 186 -15.37 -23.44 -13.04
N ARG A 187 -14.22 -23.87 -12.48
CA ARG A 187 -13.71 -25.24 -12.69
C ARG A 187 -14.66 -26.29 -12.12
N ILE A 188 -15.22 -26.06 -10.94
CA ILE A 188 -16.23 -26.93 -10.32
C ILE A 188 -17.46 -27.03 -11.22
N SER A 189 -17.98 -25.91 -11.72
CA SER A 189 -19.12 -25.89 -12.64
C SER A 189 -18.83 -26.64 -13.94
N TYR A 190 -17.63 -26.50 -14.51
CA TYR A 190 -17.23 -27.29 -15.69
C TYR A 190 -17.19 -28.79 -15.41
N VAL A 191 -16.57 -29.20 -14.30
CA VAL A 191 -16.50 -30.62 -13.91
C VAL A 191 -17.89 -31.18 -13.63
N GLN A 192 -18.74 -30.43 -12.93
CA GLN A 192 -20.14 -30.80 -12.70
C GLN A 192 -20.89 -30.95 -14.01
N GLY A 193 -20.74 -30.02 -14.97
CA GLY A 193 -21.36 -30.11 -16.29
C GLY A 193 -20.95 -31.38 -17.04
N ILE A 194 -19.65 -31.72 -17.04
CA ILE A 194 -19.15 -32.96 -17.66
C ILE A 194 -19.75 -34.19 -16.97
N LEU A 195 -19.77 -34.22 -15.64
CA LEU A 195 -20.35 -35.33 -14.87
C LEU A 195 -21.86 -35.48 -15.11
N THR A 196 -22.60 -34.37 -15.20
CA THR A 196 -24.04 -34.39 -15.51
C THR A 196 -24.26 -34.95 -16.91
N ILE A 197 -23.53 -34.46 -17.92
CA ILE A 197 -23.66 -34.97 -19.30
C ILE A 197 -23.32 -36.46 -19.36
N ALA A 198 -22.18 -36.88 -18.79
CA ALA A 198 -21.77 -38.28 -18.75
C ALA A 198 -22.78 -39.16 -18.03
N GLY A 199 -23.33 -38.69 -16.89
CA GLY A 199 -24.38 -39.36 -16.15
C GLY A 199 -25.67 -39.52 -16.96
N THR A 200 -26.11 -38.46 -17.65
CA THR A 200 -27.30 -38.52 -18.53
C THR A 200 -27.09 -39.50 -19.69
N PHE A 201 -25.91 -39.51 -20.33
CA PHE A 201 -25.58 -40.49 -21.37
C PHE A 201 -25.57 -41.93 -20.84
N ALA A 202 -25.00 -42.16 -19.66
CA ALA A 202 -24.97 -43.49 -19.05
C ALA A 202 -26.39 -43.99 -18.75
N VAL A 203 -27.25 -43.15 -18.17
CA VAL A 203 -28.66 -43.47 -17.92
C VAL A 203 -29.39 -43.78 -19.24
N ALA A 204 -29.25 -42.92 -20.26
CA ALA A 204 -29.90 -43.13 -21.55
C ALA A 204 -29.44 -44.44 -22.23
N ALA A 205 -28.15 -44.75 -22.18
CA ALA A 205 -27.61 -46.00 -22.71
C ALA A 205 -28.15 -47.24 -21.98
N ILE A 206 -28.19 -47.21 -20.64
CA ILE A 206 -28.76 -48.28 -19.81
C ILE A 206 -30.25 -48.46 -20.14
N SER A 207 -31.01 -47.37 -20.21
CA SER A 207 -32.43 -47.41 -20.58
C SER A 207 -32.66 -48.00 -21.97
N ALA A 208 -31.83 -47.65 -22.96
CA ALA A 208 -31.91 -48.21 -24.32
C ALA A 208 -31.62 -49.72 -24.35
N VAL A 209 -30.63 -50.19 -23.58
CA VAL A 209 -30.31 -51.62 -23.47
C VAL A 209 -31.47 -52.39 -22.82
N ILE A 210 -32.02 -51.88 -21.71
CA ILE A 210 -33.18 -52.50 -21.04
C ILE A 210 -34.37 -52.57 -21.99
N ALA A 211 -34.68 -51.49 -22.72
CA ALA A 211 -35.77 -51.46 -23.69
C ALA A 211 -35.54 -52.47 -24.83
N SER A 212 -34.32 -52.61 -25.34
CA SER A 212 -33.99 -53.59 -26.38
C SER A 212 -34.14 -55.04 -25.89
N ILE A 213 -33.76 -55.34 -24.65
CA ILE A 213 -33.93 -56.66 -24.05
C ILE A 213 -35.42 -56.97 -23.88
N ALA A 214 -36.19 -56.03 -23.34
CA ALA A 214 -37.65 -56.16 -23.16
C ALA A 214 -38.37 -56.39 -24.50
N TYR A 215 -37.98 -55.66 -25.56
CA TYR A 215 -38.54 -55.84 -26.90
C TYR A 215 -38.28 -57.25 -27.46
N LYS A 216 -37.09 -57.82 -27.21
CA LYS A 216 -36.74 -59.19 -27.60
C LYS A 216 -37.48 -60.26 -26.79
N THR A 217 -37.73 -60.04 -25.50
CA THR A 217 -38.40 -61.03 -24.63
C THR A 217 -39.93 -61.01 -24.74
N LEU A 218 -40.54 -59.88 -25.10
CA LEU A 218 -42.01 -59.75 -25.25
C LEU A 218 -42.55 -60.14 -26.63
N GLY A 219 -41.72 -60.68 -27.52
CA GLY A 219 -42.19 -61.24 -28.79
C GLY A 219 -42.55 -60.19 -29.85
N GLY A 220 -41.69 -59.20 -30.07
CA GLY A 220 -41.69 -58.49 -31.36
C GLY A 220 -41.41 -59.49 -32.50
N PRO A 221 -42.02 -59.32 -33.69
CA PRO A 221 -42.00 -60.32 -34.77
C PRO A 221 -40.60 -60.80 -35.16
#